data_AF-A0A380H8X0-F1
#
_entry.id   AF-A0A380H8X0-F1
#
_cell.length_a   1.000
_cell.length_b   1.000
_cell.length_c   1.000
_cell.angle_alpha   90.00
_cell.angle_beta   90.00
_cell.angle_gamma   90.00
#
_symmetry.space_group_name_H-M   'P 1'
#
loop_
_entity.id
_entity.type
_entity.pdbx_description
1 polymer ?
#
loop_
_entity_poly.entity_id
_entity_poly.type
_entity_poly.pdbx_seq_one_letter_code
_entity_poly.pdbx_strand_id
1 'polypeptide(L)'
;MTQYQQDISEFIERAKRVINPLSPISIFAARNPWEGLEDSTFDQVAVWLKDIRDIDIYPQHAAIQTAINRGEIDVHVFEDLLYSDLKRYMNSFSEDELHAYIEHAKHVKPVDDRFLSSTDYLKLEQWVKTYYKEYDNKQLVRAESADRLTSEGKPLIEILDAHIIKWAKLYLDDFQSSWTMPRRNQGFYRAWKHLAQHDPMLNKEQRLKVKDLPNKADEAIARAIQRLKLTRENQQAYIESQLLSLPGWAGMMYYRAENDENERKLLIDYVAVRLFVEMLLLDSQFETTSHQPFYIKKG
;
A
#
# COMPACT_ATOMS: atom_id res chain seq x y z
N MET A 1 5.79 -8.04 29.19
CA MET A 1 4.89 -7.97 28.02
C MET A 1 4.09 -9.26 28.00
N THR A 2 2.82 -9.24 27.62
CA THR A 2 2.06 -10.47 27.41
C THR A 2 2.57 -11.18 26.15
N GLN A 3 2.35 -12.49 26.02
CA GLN A 3 2.73 -13.25 24.81
C GLN A 3 2.18 -12.57 23.53
N TYR A 4 0.94 -12.10 23.59
CA TYR A 4 0.29 -11.41 22.47
C TYR A 4 0.96 -10.07 22.11
N GLN A 5 1.52 -9.34 23.08
CA GLN A 5 2.28 -8.11 22.81
C GLN A 5 3.63 -8.38 22.13
N GLN A 6 4.25 -9.52 22.46
CA GLN A 6 5.47 -9.97 21.78
C GLN A 6 5.16 -10.37 20.33
N ASP A 7 4.07 -11.09 20.11
CA ASP A 7 3.59 -11.47 18.77
C ASP A 7 3.34 -10.22 17.89
N ILE A 8 2.68 -9.17 18.40
CA ILE A 8 2.46 -7.92 17.62
C ILE A 8 3.78 -7.28 17.21
N SER A 9 4.74 -7.20 18.13
CA SER A 9 6.04 -6.59 17.86
C SER A 9 6.78 -7.39 16.78
N GLU A 10 6.74 -8.73 16.85
CA GLU A 10 7.31 -9.61 15.84
C GLU A 10 6.68 -9.40 14.46
N PHE A 11 5.35 -9.27 14.37
CA PHE A 11 4.68 -8.98 13.09
C PHE A 11 5.12 -7.66 12.47
N ILE A 12 5.29 -6.61 13.28
CA ILE A 12 5.75 -5.30 12.81
C ILE A 12 7.22 -5.37 12.39
N GLU A 13 8.06 -6.06 13.14
CA GLU A 13 9.47 -6.29 12.79
C GLU A 13 9.60 -7.03 11.45
N ARG A 14 8.77 -8.05 11.20
CA ARG A 14 8.76 -8.75 9.90
C ARG A 14 8.18 -7.89 8.78
N ALA A 15 7.13 -7.12 9.07
CA ALA A 15 6.48 -6.27 8.09
C ALA A 15 7.38 -5.12 7.61
N LYS A 16 8.39 -4.70 8.40
CA LYS A 16 9.30 -3.62 7.97
C LYS A 16 10.11 -3.95 6.72
N ARG A 17 10.19 -5.22 6.30
CA ARG A 17 10.86 -5.66 5.06
C ARG A 17 10.36 -4.96 3.77
N VAL A 18 9.17 -4.35 3.80
CA VAL A 18 8.55 -3.70 2.63
C VAL A 18 8.82 -2.19 2.56
N ILE A 19 9.58 -1.65 3.51
CA ILE A 19 9.94 -0.23 3.57
C ILE A 19 11.41 -0.07 3.95
N ASN A 20 12.04 0.99 3.43
CA ASN A 20 13.43 1.29 3.78
C ASN A 20 13.49 2.36 4.88
N PRO A 21 14.48 2.30 5.79
CA PRO A 21 14.67 3.34 6.78
C PRO A 21 15.19 4.59 6.06
N LEU A 22 14.40 5.66 6.08
CA LEU A 22 14.70 6.92 5.40
C LEU A 22 15.19 7.97 6.39
N SER A 23 16.35 8.58 6.11
CA SER A 23 16.86 9.71 6.88
C SER A 23 15.90 10.90 6.83
N PRO A 24 16.02 11.86 7.77
CA PRO A 24 15.23 13.08 7.75
C PRO A 24 15.29 13.78 6.39
N ILE A 25 14.19 14.44 6.00
CA ILE A 25 14.06 15.13 4.70
C ILE A 25 15.18 16.15 4.46
N SER A 26 15.74 16.73 5.54
CA SER A 26 16.89 17.65 5.47
C SER A 26 18.17 17.02 4.94
N ILE A 27 18.27 15.69 4.96
CA ILE A 27 19.42 14.89 4.51
C ILE A 27 18.88 13.76 3.62
N PHE A 28 18.32 14.12 2.46
CA PHE A 28 17.81 13.12 1.52
C PHE A 28 19.00 12.44 0.82
N ALA A 29 19.28 11.19 1.18
CA ALA A 29 20.15 10.31 0.42
C ALA A 29 19.28 9.33 -0.37
N ALA A 30 19.49 9.22 -1.68
CA ALA A 30 18.79 8.23 -2.49
C ALA A 30 19.12 6.82 -1.95
N ARG A 31 18.08 6.07 -1.59
CA ARG A 31 18.17 4.64 -1.26
C ARG A 31 17.45 3.83 -2.32
N ASN A 32 17.87 2.58 -2.51
CA ASN A 32 17.13 1.65 -3.36
C ASN A 32 15.71 1.50 -2.78
N PRO A 33 14.65 1.89 -3.49
CA PRO A 33 13.28 1.78 -2.97
C PRO A 33 12.80 0.32 -2.83
N TRP A 34 13.57 -0.65 -3.33
CA TRP A 34 13.21 -2.06 -3.39
C TRP A 34 14.10 -2.97 -2.53
N GLU A 35 14.96 -2.40 -1.70
CA GLU A 35 15.74 -3.16 -0.71
C GLU A 35 14.79 -4.00 0.17
N GLY A 36 15.04 -5.31 0.28
CA GLY A 36 14.19 -6.27 1.01
C GLY A 36 13.23 -7.09 0.13
N LEU A 37 13.21 -6.88 -1.19
CA LEU A 37 12.37 -7.61 -2.15
C LEU A 37 13.17 -8.47 -3.14
N GLU A 38 14.46 -8.68 -2.90
CA GLU A 38 15.39 -9.38 -3.80
C GLU A 38 15.08 -10.87 -4.00
N ASP A 39 14.32 -11.47 -3.07
CA ASP A 39 13.89 -12.87 -3.15
C ASP A 39 12.72 -13.09 -4.15
N SER A 40 12.16 -12.02 -4.72
CA SER A 40 11.06 -12.06 -5.68
C SER A 40 11.50 -11.56 -7.05
N THR A 41 10.87 -12.07 -8.12
CA THR A 41 11.10 -11.53 -9.46
C THR A 41 10.48 -10.13 -9.60
N PHE A 42 10.97 -9.34 -10.56
CA PHE A 42 10.40 -8.02 -10.85
C PHE A 42 8.89 -8.09 -11.10
N ASP A 43 8.42 -9.08 -11.88
CA ASP A 43 7.00 -9.27 -12.17
C ASP A 43 6.17 -9.58 -10.92
N GLN A 44 6.67 -10.44 -10.04
CA GLN A 44 6.01 -10.75 -8.77
C GLN A 44 5.86 -9.51 -7.90
N VAL A 45 6.89 -8.66 -7.84
CA VAL A 45 6.85 -7.39 -7.10
C VAL A 45 5.89 -6.40 -7.77
N ALA A 46 5.90 -6.30 -9.10
CA ALA A 46 5.02 -5.41 -9.86
C ALA A 46 3.55 -5.76 -9.62
N VAL A 47 3.18 -7.04 -9.77
CA VAL A 47 1.83 -7.54 -9.51
C VAL A 47 1.43 -7.29 -8.06
N TRP A 48 2.31 -7.59 -7.11
CA TRP A 48 2.02 -7.38 -5.69
C TRP A 48 1.81 -5.90 -5.33
N LEU A 49 2.61 -4.97 -5.86
CA LEU A 49 2.43 -3.53 -5.62
C LEU A 49 1.15 -2.99 -6.28
N LYS A 50 0.84 -3.50 -7.47
CA LYS A 50 -0.44 -3.22 -8.14
C LYS A 50 -1.60 -3.70 -7.28
N ASP A 51 -1.50 -4.89 -6.73
CA ASP A 51 -2.52 -5.47 -5.87
C ASP A 51 -2.67 -4.74 -4.53
N ILE A 52 -1.58 -4.36 -3.87
CA ILE A 52 -1.65 -3.76 -2.53
C ILE A 52 -1.99 -2.27 -2.58
N ARG A 53 -1.49 -1.51 -3.56
CA ARG A 53 -1.62 -0.05 -3.62
C ARG A 53 -2.06 0.53 -4.96
N ASP A 54 -2.44 -0.31 -5.93
CA ASP A 54 -2.76 0.14 -7.29
C ASP A 54 -1.60 0.93 -7.93
N ILE A 55 -0.37 0.57 -7.57
CA ILE A 55 0.85 1.16 -8.12
C ILE A 55 1.27 0.35 -9.33
N ASP A 56 1.33 1.00 -10.49
CA ASP A 56 1.93 0.43 -11.68
C ASP A 56 3.40 0.84 -11.78
N ILE A 57 4.29 -0.13 -11.73
CA ILE A 57 5.74 0.09 -11.88
C ILE A 57 6.23 -0.24 -13.30
N TYR A 58 5.36 -0.78 -14.16
CA TYR A 58 5.69 -0.96 -15.56
C TYR A 58 5.64 0.39 -16.27
N PRO A 59 6.54 0.63 -17.25
CA PRO A 59 6.44 1.81 -18.09
C PRO A 59 5.11 1.85 -18.83
N GLN A 60 4.47 3.01 -18.89
CA GLN A 60 3.26 3.19 -19.69
C GLN A 60 3.53 2.89 -21.16
N HIS A 61 2.57 2.28 -21.85
CA HIS A 61 2.65 1.98 -23.29
C HIS A 61 3.04 3.23 -24.11
N ALA A 62 2.47 4.39 -23.80
CA ALA A 62 2.79 5.64 -24.49
C ALA A 62 4.27 6.07 -24.30
N ALA A 63 4.87 5.81 -23.14
CA ALA A 63 6.27 6.10 -22.88
C ALA A 63 7.19 5.19 -23.70
N ILE A 64 6.88 3.89 -23.76
CA ILE A 64 7.61 2.92 -24.59
C ILE A 64 7.51 3.32 -26.07
N GLN A 65 6.31 3.63 -26.56
CA GLN A 65 6.12 4.03 -27.95
C GLN A 65 6.88 5.32 -28.28
N THR A 66 6.90 6.29 -27.35
CA THR A 66 7.66 7.53 -27.52
C THR A 66 9.16 7.26 -27.61
N ALA A 67 9.68 6.38 -26.76
CA ALA A 67 11.09 6.01 -26.75
C ALA A 67 11.50 5.27 -28.04
N ILE A 68 10.65 4.37 -28.56
CA ILE A 68 10.84 3.73 -29.87
C ILE A 68 10.87 4.79 -30.98
N ASN A 69 9.89 5.70 -31.01
CA ASN A 69 9.79 6.73 -32.04
C ASN A 69 10.99 7.70 -32.03
N ARG A 70 11.64 7.89 -30.88
CA ARG A 70 12.85 8.71 -30.72
C ARG A 70 14.13 7.94 -30.99
N GLY A 71 14.08 6.63 -31.22
CA GLY A 71 15.26 5.78 -31.35
C GLY A 71 16.00 5.56 -30.04
N GLU A 72 15.37 5.84 -28.89
CA GLU A 72 15.92 5.54 -27.55
C GLU A 72 15.84 4.04 -27.25
N ILE A 73 14.84 3.35 -27.82
CA ILE A 73 14.73 1.89 -27.82
C ILE A 73 15.02 1.38 -29.22
N ASP A 74 16.10 0.61 -29.36
CA ASP A 74 16.40 -0.12 -30.59
C ASP A 74 15.55 -1.39 -30.66
N VAL A 75 14.64 -1.43 -31.64
CA VAL A 75 13.70 -2.53 -31.82
C VAL A 75 14.41 -3.83 -32.20
N HIS A 76 15.51 -3.76 -32.96
CA HIS A 76 16.26 -4.97 -33.33
C HIS A 76 16.95 -5.58 -32.11
N VAL A 77 17.55 -4.74 -31.25
CA VAL A 77 18.14 -5.21 -30.00
C VAL A 77 17.08 -5.83 -29.08
N PHE A 78 15.90 -5.21 -28.98
CA PHE A 78 14.78 -5.76 -28.21
C PHE A 78 14.34 -7.12 -28.74
N GLU A 79 14.17 -7.25 -30.06
CA GLU A 79 13.76 -8.51 -30.70
C GLU A 79 14.78 -9.62 -30.48
N ASP A 80 16.07 -9.34 -30.67
CA ASP A 80 17.14 -10.31 -30.44
C ASP A 80 17.15 -10.81 -28.99
N LEU A 81 16.98 -9.91 -28.01
CA LEU A 81 16.89 -10.27 -26.59
C LEU A 81 15.64 -11.11 -26.30
N LEU A 82 14.47 -10.70 -26.81
CA LEU A 82 13.20 -11.40 -26.62
C LEU A 82 13.28 -12.84 -27.15
N TYR A 83 13.74 -13.03 -28.39
CA TYR A 83 13.85 -14.37 -28.99
C TYR A 83 14.93 -15.22 -28.33
N SER A 84 16.03 -14.62 -27.87
CA SER A 84 17.03 -15.32 -27.06
C SER A 84 16.43 -15.84 -25.75
N ASP A 85 15.63 -15.03 -25.06
CA ASP A 85 15.03 -15.40 -23.78
C ASP A 85 13.90 -16.43 -23.96
N LEU A 86 13.09 -16.34 -25.02
CA LEU A 86 12.07 -17.35 -25.34
C LEU A 86 12.66 -18.74 -25.53
N LYS A 87 13.84 -18.85 -26.17
CA LYS A 87 14.54 -20.14 -26.33
C LYS A 87 15.02 -20.73 -25.01
N ARG A 88 15.26 -19.90 -23.99
CA ARG A 88 15.67 -20.34 -22.65
C ARG A 88 14.47 -20.73 -21.80
N TYR A 89 13.28 -20.22 -22.11
CA TYR A 89 12.08 -20.45 -21.33
C TYR A 89 11.43 -21.78 -21.71
N MET A 90 11.42 -22.75 -20.80
CA MET A 90 10.66 -23.97 -20.97
C MET A 90 9.17 -23.64 -20.98
N ASN A 91 8.52 -23.80 -22.13
CA ASN A 91 7.10 -23.56 -22.29
C ASN A 91 6.44 -24.73 -23.03
N SER A 92 5.12 -24.86 -22.87
CA SER A 92 4.32 -25.93 -23.47
C SER A 92 3.76 -25.56 -24.85
N PHE A 93 4.05 -24.36 -25.35
CA PHE A 93 3.51 -23.84 -26.61
C PHE A 93 4.49 -24.09 -27.75
N SER A 94 3.98 -24.15 -28.98
CA SER A 94 4.86 -24.20 -30.14
C SER A 94 5.53 -22.84 -30.39
N GLU A 95 6.70 -22.85 -31.02
CA GLU A 95 7.45 -21.63 -31.37
C GLU A 95 6.61 -20.71 -32.27
N ASP A 96 5.85 -21.29 -33.22
CA ASP A 96 4.95 -20.55 -34.11
C ASP A 96 3.81 -19.85 -33.36
N GLU A 97 3.19 -20.51 -32.38
CA GLU A 97 2.11 -19.92 -31.57
C GLU A 97 2.62 -18.74 -30.74
N LEU A 98 3.80 -18.88 -30.12
CA LEU A 98 4.42 -17.81 -29.35
C LEU A 98 4.79 -16.61 -30.22
N HIS A 99 5.41 -16.85 -31.37
CA HIS A 99 5.74 -15.79 -32.32
C HIS A 99 4.49 -15.06 -32.80
N ALA A 100 3.45 -15.79 -33.19
CA ALA A 100 2.19 -15.18 -33.61
C ALA A 100 1.54 -14.35 -32.49
N TYR A 101 1.55 -14.85 -31.24
CA TYR A 101 1.03 -14.09 -30.11
C TYR A 101 1.82 -12.81 -29.87
N ILE A 102 3.14 -12.88 -29.83
CA ILE A 102 4.02 -11.73 -29.59
C ILE A 102 3.85 -10.67 -30.68
N GLU A 103 3.87 -11.08 -31.95
CA GLU A 103 3.71 -10.15 -33.07
C GLU A 103 2.35 -9.46 -33.02
N HIS A 104 1.29 -10.18 -32.68
CA HIS A 104 -0.01 -9.53 -32.47
C HIS A 104 0.02 -8.58 -31.28
N ALA A 105 0.56 -9.01 -30.13
CA ALA A 105 0.62 -8.22 -28.89
C ALA A 105 1.35 -6.88 -29.07
N LYS A 106 2.45 -6.85 -29.86
CA LYS A 106 3.19 -5.63 -30.21
C LYS A 106 2.32 -4.57 -30.91
N HIS A 107 1.27 -4.99 -31.61
CA HIS A 107 0.43 -4.14 -32.45
C HIS A 107 -0.99 -3.95 -31.90
N VAL A 108 -1.33 -4.57 -30.77
CA VAL A 108 -2.65 -4.38 -30.14
C VAL A 108 -2.74 -2.92 -29.68
N LYS A 109 -3.62 -2.16 -30.32
CA LYS A 109 -3.92 -0.80 -29.86
C LYS A 109 -4.68 -0.87 -28.55
N PRO A 110 -4.32 -0.05 -27.54
CA PRO A 110 -5.12 0.05 -26.33
C PRO A 110 -6.55 0.44 -26.70
N VAL A 111 -7.52 -0.27 -26.11
CA VAL A 111 -8.93 0.07 -26.25
C VAL A 111 -9.18 1.30 -25.37
N ASP A 112 -9.68 2.37 -25.96
CA ASP A 112 -10.00 3.60 -25.23
C ASP A 112 -11.11 3.30 -24.20
N ASP A 113 -10.89 3.71 -22.95
CA ASP A 113 -11.81 3.44 -21.84
C ASP A 113 -13.21 3.99 -22.06
N ARG A 114 -13.39 4.97 -22.96
CA ARG A 114 -14.72 5.47 -23.36
C ARG A 114 -15.59 4.38 -23.99
N PHE A 115 -14.99 3.32 -24.51
CA PHE A 115 -15.71 2.18 -25.09
C PHE A 115 -16.16 1.14 -24.05
N LEU A 116 -15.73 1.26 -22.78
CA LEU A 116 -16.11 0.36 -21.71
C LEU A 116 -16.87 1.09 -20.61
N SER A 117 -18.16 0.79 -20.47
CA SER A 117 -18.96 1.28 -19.34
C SER A 117 -18.69 0.46 -18.08
N SER A 118 -19.06 0.98 -16.90
CA SER A 118 -19.02 0.20 -15.64
C SER A 118 -19.80 -1.12 -15.74
N THR A 119 -20.85 -1.17 -16.56
CA THR A 119 -21.62 -2.40 -16.81
C THR A 119 -20.85 -3.39 -17.67
N ASP A 120 -20.06 -2.92 -18.64
CA ASP A 120 -19.24 -3.79 -19.47
C ASP A 120 -18.07 -4.38 -18.67
N TYR A 121 -17.47 -3.60 -17.77
CA TYR A 121 -16.49 -4.10 -16.81
C TYR A 121 -17.07 -5.21 -15.92
N LEU A 122 -18.28 -5.05 -15.41
CA LEU A 122 -18.93 -6.07 -14.58
C LEU A 122 -19.20 -7.36 -15.36
N LYS A 123 -19.64 -7.25 -16.63
CA LYS A 123 -19.84 -8.41 -17.51
C LYS A 123 -18.52 -9.11 -17.79
N LEU A 124 -17.45 -8.35 -18.05
CA LEU A 124 -16.12 -8.89 -18.30
C LEU A 124 -15.57 -9.61 -17.07
N GLU A 125 -15.71 -9.02 -15.88
CA GLU A 125 -15.32 -9.65 -14.62
C GLU A 125 -16.07 -10.98 -14.40
N GLN A 126 -17.39 -10.99 -14.60
CA GLN A 126 -18.20 -12.20 -14.50
C GLN A 126 -17.77 -13.27 -15.52
N TRP A 127 -17.49 -12.86 -16.75
CA TRP A 127 -16.98 -13.74 -17.79
C TRP A 127 -15.63 -14.35 -17.40
N VAL A 128 -14.66 -13.52 -16.97
CA VAL A 128 -13.33 -14.00 -16.53
C VAL A 128 -13.47 -15.01 -15.38
N LYS A 129 -14.25 -14.69 -14.34
CA LYS A 129 -14.51 -15.61 -13.21
C LYS A 129 -15.15 -16.93 -13.64
N THR A 130 -16.00 -16.89 -14.68
CA THR A 130 -16.69 -18.08 -15.19
C THR A 130 -15.75 -19.00 -15.97
N TYR A 131 -14.87 -18.44 -16.80
CA TYR A 131 -14.07 -19.21 -17.76
C TYR A 131 -12.63 -19.46 -17.31
N TYR A 132 -12.08 -18.65 -16.40
CA TYR A 132 -10.73 -18.80 -15.87
C TYR A 132 -10.80 -19.11 -14.37
N LYS A 133 -10.94 -20.39 -14.02
CA LYS A 133 -11.06 -20.83 -12.61
C LYS A 133 -9.80 -20.54 -11.77
N GLU A 134 -8.64 -20.42 -12.41
CA GLU A 134 -7.39 -19.98 -11.76
C GLU A 134 -7.41 -18.49 -11.39
N TYR A 135 -8.36 -17.72 -11.96
CA TYR A 135 -8.62 -16.33 -11.58
C TYR A 135 -9.29 -16.22 -10.18
N ASP A 136 -9.64 -17.35 -9.56
CA ASP A 136 -10.34 -17.38 -8.29
C ASP A 136 -9.39 -17.31 -7.07
N ASN A 137 -9.55 -16.24 -6.30
CA ASN A 137 -9.31 -16.11 -4.86
C ASN A 137 -7.88 -16.22 -4.30
N LYS A 138 -6.91 -15.47 -4.82
CA LYS A 138 -5.92 -14.92 -3.88
C LYS A 138 -6.65 -13.92 -3.00
N GLN A 139 -6.92 -14.29 -1.74
CA GLN A 139 -7.44 -13.35 -0.76
C GLN A 139 -6.41 -12.23 -0.63
N LEU A 140 -6.72 -11.08 -1.24
CA LEU A 140 -5.88 -9.91 -1.18
C LEU A 140 -5.90 -9.38 0.26
N VAL A 141 -4.76 -9.47 0.93
CA VAL A 141 -4.62 -8.95 2.30
C VAL A 141 -4.08 -7.54 2.22
N ARG A 142 -4.98 -6.56 2.19
CA ARG A 142 -4.65 -5.13 2.21
C ARG A 142 -5.57 -4.35 3.16
N ALA A 143 -5.19 -3.11 3.43
CA ALA A 143 -6.00 -2.11 4.13
C ALA A 143 -7.45 -2.14 3.62
N GLU A 144 -8.43 -2.37 4.51
CA GLU A 144 -9.84 -2.42 4.12
C GLU A 144 -10.28 -1.09 3.52
N SER A 145 -9.70 0.02 3.98
CA SER A 145 -9.94 1.36 3.44
C SER A 145 -9.50 1.53 1.98
N ALA A 146 -8.64 0.66 1.43
CA ALA A 146 -8.29 0.66 0.01
C ALA A 146 -9.45 0.18 -0.88
N ASP A 147 -10.39 -0.57 -0.32
CA ASP A 147 -11.55 -1.16 -1.02
C ASP A 147 -12.86 -0.39 -0.77
N ARG A 148 -12.79 0.77 -0.09
CA ARG A 148 -13.95 1.58 0.28
C ARG A 148 -13.89 2.96 -0.35
N LEU A 149 -15.05 3.44 -0.80
CA LEU A 149 -15.24 4.83 -1.22
C LEU A 149 -16.11 5.57 -0.20
N THR A 150 -15.98 6.89 -0.13
CA THR A 150 -16.98 7.76 0.50
C THR A 150 -18.22 7.88 -0.38
N SER A 151 -19.28 8.48 0.15
CA SER A 151 -20.48 8.85 -0.61
C SER A 151 -20.20 9.78 -1.80
N GLU A 152 -19.08 10.52 -1.75
CA GLU A 152 -18.60 11.39 -2.84
C GLU A 152 -17.71 10.64 -3.86
N GLY A 153 -17.51 9.33 -3.69
CA GLY A 153 -16.68 8.51 -4.56
C GLY A 153 -15.18 8.61 -4.31
N LYS A 154 -14.74 9.23 -3.20
CA LYS A 154 -13.32 9.35 -2.85
C LYS A 154 -12.81 8.08 -2.15
N PRO A 155 -11.62 7.55 -2.47
CA PRO A 155 -11.05 6.41 -1.75
C PRO A 155 -10.85 6.71 -0.26
N LEU A 156 -11.33 5.82 0.60
CA LEU A 156 -11.25 5.98 2.06
C LEU A 156 -9.78 5.97 2.54
N ILE A 157 -8.93 5.18 1.86
CA ILE A 157 -7.49 5.13 2.11
C ILE A 157 -6.81 6.50 1.96
N GLU A 158 -7.28 7.37 1.05
CA GLU A 158 -6.71 8.72 0.89
C GLU A 158 -7.07 9.62 2.08
N ILE A 159 -8.24 9.41 2.69
CA ILE A 159 -8.65 10.13 3.90
C ILE A 159 -7.80 9.65 5.08
N LEU A 160 -7.60 8.33 5.20
CA LEU A 160 -6.67 7.76 6.17
C LEU A 160 -5.27 8.37 6.01
N ASP A 161 -4.73 8.35 4.79
CA ASP A 161 -3.41 8.88 4.48
C ASP A 161 -3.28 10.36 4.87
N ALA A 162 -4.30 11.19 4.59
CA ALA A 162 -4.30 12.59 5.00
C ALA A 162 -4.22 12.77 6.54
N HIS A 163 -4.93 11.94 7.31
CA HIS A 163 -4.81 11.94 8.77
C HIS A 163 -3.40 11.55 9.21
N ILE A 164 -2.81 10.51 8.62
CA ILE A 164 -1.48 10.03 8.99
C ILE A 164 -0.40 11.05 8.62
N ILE A 165 -0.45 11.64 7.43
CA ILE A 165 0.48 12.69 7.00
C ILE A 165 0.45 13.87 7.97
N LYS A 166 -0.74 14.33 8.37
CA LYS A 166 -0.90 15.45 9.32
C LYS A 166 -0.16 15.17 10.64
N TRP A 167 -0.39 13.99 11.22
CA TRP A 167 0.17 13.64 12.53
C TRP A 167 1.65 13.29 12.45
N ALA A 168 2.07 12.57 11.41
CA ALA A 168 3.47 12.23 11.18
C ALA A 168 4.30 13.49 10.95
N LYS A 169 3.81 14.43 10.13
CA LYS A 169 4.45 15.74 9.93
C LYS A 169 4.62 16.48 11.24
N LEU A 170 3.58 16.56 12.07
CA LEU A 170 3.64 17.27 13.35
C LEU A 170 4.59 16.63 14.37
N TYR A 171 4.78 15.30 14.32
CA TYR A 171 5.67 14.60 15.25
C TYR A 171 7.15 14.62 14.81
N LEU A 172 7.39 14.48 13.51
CA LEU A 172 8.72 14.46 12.90
C LEU A 172 9.31 15.86 12.72
N ASP A 173 8.51 16.91 12.90
CA ASP A 173 9.01 18.27 12.95
C ASP A 173 9.96 18.44 14.15
N ASP A 174 11.26 18.48 13.87
CA ASP A 174 12.34 18.66 14.83
C ASP A 174 12.41 20.14 15.28
N PHE A 175 11.32 20.63 15.88
CA PHE A 175 11.20 21.97 16.46
C PHE A 175 11.40 23.13 15.47
N GLN A 176 11.24 22.90 14.16
CA GLN A 176 11.37 23.98 13.18
C GLN A 176 10.13 24.88 13.16
N SER A 177 8.97 24.35 13.57
CA SER A 177 7.77 25.16 13.83
C SER A 177 7.76 25.74 15.24
N SER A 178 7.12 26.91 15.38
CA SER A 178 6.85 27.56 16.67
C SER A 178 5.92 26.76 17.58
N TRP A 179 5.22 25.75 17.05
CA TRP A 179 4.32 24.87 17.79
C TRP A 179 4.79 23.41 17.70
N THR A 180 5.23 22.88 18.84
CA THR A 180 5.72 21.51 18.97
C THR A 180 4.62 20.58 19.43
N MET A 181 4.60 19.31 19.01
CA MET A 181 3.60 18.34 19.46
C MET A 181 3.60 18.19 21.01
N PRO A 182 2.52 18.54 21.72
CA PRO A 182 2.43 18.32 23.16
C PRO A 182 2.59 16.83 23.52
N ARG A 183 3.30 16.54 24.62
CA ARG A 183 3.58 15.18 25.10
C ARG A 183 4.37 14.29 24.13
N ARG A 184 5.11 14.87 23.18
CA ARG A 184 6.00 14.16 22.25
C ARG A 184 6.94 13.17 22.96
N ASN A 185 7.45 13.55 24.13
CA ASN A 185 8.33 12.74 24.98
C ASN A 185 7.66 11.47 25.55
N GLN A 186 6.34 11.31 25.38
CA GLN A 186 5.61 10.11 25.79
C GLN A 186 5.49 9.08 24.64
N GLY A 187 6.05 9.37 23.46
CA GLY A 187 5.90 8.56 22.25
C GLY A 187 4.81 9.09 21.32
N PHE A 188 4.91 8.77 20.03
CA PHE A 188 4.03 9.27 18.98
C PHE A 188 2.57 8.89 19.24
N TYR A 189 2.29 7.65 19.63
CA TYR A 189 0.92 7.19 19.86
C TYR A 189 0.23 7.95 20.99
N ARG A 190 0.92 8.17 22.11
CA ARG A 190 0.35 8.87 23.28
C ARG A 190 0.15 10.36 23.01
N ALA A 191 1.11 10.98 22.34
CA ALA A 191 1.00 12.37 21.91
C ALA A 191 -0.17 12.55 20.92
N TRP A 192 -0.26 11.66 19.92
CA TRP A 192 -1.37 11.62 18.97
C TRP A 192 -2.72 11.47 19.69
N LYS A 193 -2.89 10.45 20.56
CA LYS A 193 -4.15 10.21 21.28
C LYS A 193 -4.61 11.43 22.08
N HIS A 194 -3.66 12.11 22.73
CA HIS A 194 -3.94 13.30 23.53
C HIS A 194 -4.56 14.44 22.70
N LEU A 195 -4.10 14.61 21.45
CA LEU A 195 -4.54 15.67 20.56
C LEU A 195 -5.75 15.23 19.71
N ALA A 196 -5.74 13.99 19.22
CA ALA A 196 -6.72 13.48 18.27
C ALA A 196 -8.14 13.40 18.85
N GLN A 197 -8.30 13.23 20.16
CA GLN A 197 -9.61 13.32 20.84
C GLN A 197 -10.26 14.72 20.72
N HIS A 198 -9.52 15.73 20.27
CA HIS A 198 -9.99 17.09 20.00
C HIS A 198 -9.87 17.48 18.52
N ASP A 199 -9.54 16.54 17.62
CA ASP A 199 -9.29 16.81 16.20
C ASP A 199 -10.58 17.24 15.48
N PRO A 200 -10.65 18.45 14.89
CA PRO A 200 -11.82 18.90 14.17
C PRO A 200 -12.14 18.05 12.94
N MET A 201 -11.16 17.33 12.37
CA MET A 201 -11.38 16.41 11.24
C MET A 201 -12.13 15.14 11.65
N LEU A 202 -12.22 14.84 12.95
CA LEU A 202 -13.01 13.73 13.47
C LEU A 202 -14.37 14.23 13.95
N ASN A 203 -15.43 13.43 13.73
CA ASN A 203 -16.74 13.71 14.27
C ASN A 203 -16.80 13.41 15.79
N LYS A 204 -17.91 13.79 16.45
CA LYS A 204 -18.06 13.64 17.90
C LYS A 204 -17.91 12.18 18.38
N GLU A 205 -18.47 11.22 17.64
CA GLU A 205 -18.39 9.79 17.99
C GLU A 205 -16.95 9.27 17.84
N GLN A 206 -16.28 9.61 16.73
CA GLN A 206 -14.88 9.25 16.50
C GLN A 206 -13.96 9.82 17.59
N ARG A 207 -14.15 11.08 18.00
CA ARG A 207 -13.40 11.68 19.11
C ARG A 207 -13.61 10.94 20.44
N LEU A 208 -14.84 10.47 20.71
CA LEU A 208 -15.12 9.65 21.90
C LEU A 208 -14.39 8.30 21.83
N LYS A 209 -14.36 7.65 20.65
CA LYS A 209 -13.59 6.42 20.43
C LYS A 209 -12.09 6.64 20.62
N VAL A 210 -11.52 7.76 20.15
CA VAL A 210 -10.11 8.12 20.41
C VAL A 210 -9.86 8.28 21.92
N LYS A 211 -10.77 8.95 22.64
CA LYS A 211 -10.66 9.13 24.08
C LYS A 211 -10.68 7.80 24.85
N ASP A 212 -11.47 6.83 24.39
CA ASP A 212 -11.64 5.48 24.96
C ASP A 212 -10.50 4.50 24.62
N LEU A 213 -9.54 4.90 23.79
CA LEU A 213 -8.41 4.04 23.46
C LEU A 213 -7.60 3.61 24.70
N PRO A 214 -6.88 2.47 24.65
CA PRO A 214 -5.84 2.16 25.62
C PRO A 214 -4.72 3.21 25.66
N ASN A 215 -3.87 3.18 26.69
CA ASN A 215 -2.72 4.09 26.80
C ASN A 215 -1.43 3.53 26.17
N LYS A 216 -1.46 2.29 25.69
CA LYS A 216 -0.33 1.64 25.02
C LYS A 216 -0.70 1.28 23.57
N ALA A 217 0.26 1.46 22.67
CA ALA A 217 0.08 1.25 21.24
C ALA A 217 -0.22 -0.21 20.88
N ASP A 218 0.44 -1.17 21.53
CA ASP A 218 0.22 -2.61 21.38
C ASP A 218 -1.21 -3.03 21.75
N GLU A 219 -1.77 -2.49 22.84
CA GLU A 219 -3.17 -2.71 23.23
C GLU A 219 -4.15 -2.08 22.22
N ALA A 220 -3.79 -0.97 21.59
CA ALA A 220 -4.60 -0.35 20.54
C ALA A 220 -4.56 -1.17 19.23
N ILE A 221 -3.39 -1.69 18.86
CA ILE A 221 -3.22 -2.60 17.72
C ILE A 221 -4.05 -3.87 17.94
N ALA A 222 -4.01 -4.44 19.14
CA ALA A 222 -4.84 -5.59 19.52
C ALA A 222 -6.33 -5.35 19.25
N ARG A 223 -6.83 -4.19 19.68
CA ARG A 223 -8.23 -3.77 19.47
C ARG A 223 -8.56 -3.62 17.99
N ALA A 224 -7.66 -3.02 17.20
CA ALA A 224 -7.85 -2.87 15.77
C ALA A 224 -7.86 -4.23 15.04
N ILE A 225 -6.89 -5.12 15.34
CA ILE A 225 -6.83 -6.49 14.80
C ILE A 225 -8.13 -7.25 15.08
N GLN A 226 -8.65 -7.15 16.30
CA GLN A 226 -9.92 -7.79 16.68
C GLN A 226 -11.11 -7.21 15.90
N ARG A 227 -11.19 -5.89 15.77
CA ARG A 227 -12.28 -5.21 15.04
C ARG A 227 -12.25 -5.48 13.53
N LEU A 228 -11.05 -5.56 12.95
CA LEU A 228 -10.80 -5.88 11.54
C LEU A 228 -10.84 -7.40 11.27
N LYS A 229 -11.00 -8.23 12.32
CA LYS A 229 -11.07 -9.69 12.23
C LYS A 229 -9.88 -10.31 11.49
N LEU A 230 -8.67 -9.77 11.71
CA LEU A 230 -7.46 -10.27 11.05
C LEU A 230 -7.02 -11.60 11.66
N THR A 231 -6.90 -12.63 10.83
CA THR A 231 -6.31 -13.92 11.23
C THR A 231 -4.81 -13.76 11.45
N ARG A 232 -4.20 -14.68 12.21
CA ARG A 232 -2.76 -14.60 12.53
C ARG A 232 -1.89 -14.64 11.28
N GLU A 233 -2.33 -15.38 10.27
CA GLU A 233 -1.68 -15.53 8.96
C GLU A 233 -1.70 -14.23 8.16
N ASN A 234 -2.75 -13.42 8.31
CA ASN A 234 -2.96 -12.19 7.55
C ASN A 234 -2.37 -10.95 8.23
N GLN A 235 -2.04 -11.01 9.52
CA GLN A 235 -1.57 -9.84 10.28
C GLN A 235 -0.32 -9.19 9.67
N GLN A 236 0.69 -9.97 9.29
CA GLN A 236 1.90 -9.44 8.66
C GLN A 236 1.57 -8.71 7.35
N ALA A 237 0.91 -9.40 6.41
CA ALA A 237 0.57 -8.83 5.10
C ALA A 237 -0.32 -7.58 5.22
N TYR A 238 -1.23 -7.58 6.20
CA TYR A 238 -2.07 -6.41 6.47
C TYR A 238 -1.23 -5.23 6.96
N ILE A 239 -0.30 -5.44 7.90
CA ILE A 239 0.61 -4.39 8.36
C ILE A 239 1.54 -3.92 7.22
N GLU A 240 2.05 -4.82 6.39
CA GLU A 240 2.83 -4.47 5.20
C GLU A 240 2.05 -3.52 4.29
N SER A 241 0.76 -3.79 4.05
CA SER A 241 -0.09 -2.89 3.26
C SER A 241 -0.24 -1.48 3.88
N GLN A 242 -0.25 -1.38 5.21
CA GLN A 242 -0.29 -0.11 5.92
C GLN A 242 1.03 0.66 5.82
N LEU A 243 2.16 -0.04 5.88
CA LEU A 243 3.49 0.57 5.73
C LEU A 243 3.71 1.06 4.29
N LEU A 244 3.36 0.23 3.31
CA LEU A 244 3.35 0.56 1.89
C LEU A 244 2.37 1.66 1.53
N SER A 245 1.43 2.01 2.43
CA SER A 245 0.49 3.08 2.16
C SER A 245 1.16 4.46 2.11
N LEU A 246 2.14 4.68 2.97
CA LEU A 246 2.93 5.90 3.05
C LEU A 246 4.40 5.55 3.32
N PRO A 247 5.10 4.93 2.36
CA PRO A 247 6.42 4.35 2.58
C PRO A 247 7.46 5.41 2.97
N GLY A 248 7.30 6.65 2.49
CA GLY A 248 8.12 7.79 2.92
C GLY A 248 8.01 8.10 4.41
N TRP A 249 6.77 8.22 4.91
CA TRP A 249 6.51 8.51 6.32
C TRP A 249 6.86 7.32 7.22
N ALA A 250 6.46 6.11 6.81
CA ALA A 250 6.79 4.89 7.54
C ALA A 250 8.31 4.67 7.60
N GLY A 251 9.03 4.92 6.50
CA GLY A 251 10.49 4.84 6.43
C GLY A 251 11.21 5.82 7.37
N MET A 252 10.71 7.05 7.51
CA MET A 252 11.26 8.01 8.48
C MET A 252 11.01 7.58 9.94
N MET A 253 9.82 7.02 10.23
CA MET A 253 9.51 6.45 11.54
C MET A 253 10.41 5.26 11.85
N TYR A 254 10.65 4.40 10.85
CA TYR A 254 11.54 3.25 10.94
C TYR A 254 12.99 3.69 11.20
N TYR A 255 13.51 4.64 10.43
CA TYR A 255 14.87 5.17 10.62
C TYR A 255 15.08 5.69 12.05
N ARG A 256 14.15 6.51 12.57
CA ARG A 256 14.25 7.06 13.92
C ARG A 256 14.15 5.95 14.99
N ALA A 257 13.31 4.94 14.78
CA ALA A 257 13.22 3.80 15.68
C ALA A 257 14.54 3.01 15.80
N GLU A 258 15.31 2.91 14.72
CA GLU A 258 16.63 2.22 14.73
C GLU A 258 17.77 3.10 15.25
N ASN A 259 17.65 4.43 15.19
CA ASN A 259 18.75 5.35 15.47
C ASN A 259 18.59 6.17 16.76
N ASP A 260 17.41 6.21 17.37
CA ASP A 260 17.15 6.88 18.65
C ASP A 260 16.48 5.91 19.64
N GLU A 261 17.20 5.52 20.70
CA GLU A 261 16.71 4.64 21.76
C GLU A 261 15.42 5.14 22.44
N ASN A 262 15.20 6.47 22.48
CA ASN A 262 13.97 7.04 23.04
C ASN A 262 12.76 6.82 22.12
N GLU A 263 13.01 6.54 20.84
CA GLU A 263 12.02 6.39 19.79
C GLU A 263 11.99 4.97 19.21
N ARG A 264 12.64 3.99 19.85
CA ARG A 264 12.62 2.58 19.44
C ARG A 264 11.24 1.95 19.21
N LYS A 265 10.17 2.57 19.76
CA LYS A 265 8.78 2.14 19.59
C LYS A 265 8.03 2.92 18.51
N LEU A 266 8.69 3.84 17.81
CA LEU A 266 8.03 4.80 16.94
C LEU A 266 7.32 4.14 15.75
N LEU A 267 7.90 3.09 15.17
CA LEU A 267 7.24 2.33 14.11
C LEU A 267 5.98 1.60 14.63
N ILE A 268 6.04 1.05 15.85
CA ILE A 268 4.89 0.43 16.52
C ILE A 268 3.79 1.48 16.78
N ASP A 269 4.18 2.64 17.30
CA ASP A 269 3.27 3.76 17.52
C ASP A 269 2.62 4.21 16.20
N TYR A 270 3.40 4.28 15.10
CA TYR A 270 2.90 4.62 13.77
C TYR A 270 1.84 3.63 13.27
N VAL A 271 2.12 2.32 13.35
CA VAL A 271 1.18 1.27 12.98
C VAL A 271 -0.08 1.33 13.84
N ALA A 272 0.04 1.58 15.15
CA ALA A 272 -1.10 1.70 16.06
C ALA A 272 -2.02 2.87 15.69
N VAL A 273 -1.44 4.05 15.43
CA VAL A 273 -2.21 5.22 14.99
C VAL A 273 -2.92 4.91 13.68
N ARG A 274 -2.23 4.31 12.72
CA ARG A 274 -2.77 4.03 11.39
C ARG A 274 -3.91 3.01 11.39
N LEU A 275 -3.71 1.85 12.00
CA LEU A 275 -4.75 0.82 12.12
C LEU A 275 -5.99 1.34 12.87
N PHE A 276 -5.80 2.16 13.90
CA PHE A 276 -6.93 2.69 14.62
C PHE A 276 -7.68 3.78 13.85
N VAL A 277 -6.99 4.69 13.15
CA VAL A 277 -7.67 5.68 12.31
C VAL A 277 -8.43 4.99 11.19
N GLU A 278 -7.86 3.94 10.58
CA GLU A 278 -8.60 3.12 9.62
C GLU A 278 -9.87 2.52 10.24
N MET A 279 -9.74 1.90 11.41
CA MET A 279 -10.86 1.35 12.17
C MET A 279 -11.95 2.40 12.44
N LEU A 280 -11.57 3.64 12.82
CA LEU A 280 -12.51 4.75 13.04
C LEU A 280 -13.25 5.15 11.77
N LEU A 281 -12.56 5.16 10.63
CA LEU A 281 -13.12 5.57 9.34
C LEU A 281 -14.08 4.49 8.81
N LEU A 282 -13.74 3.22 8.99
CA LEU A 282 -14.61 2.08 8.64
C LEU A 282 -15.85 1.99 9.55
N ASP A 283 -15.73 2.44 10.80
CA ASP A 283 -16.81 2.46 11.79
C ASP A 283 -17.77 3.65 11.64
N SER A 284 -17.33 4.74 11.00
CA SER A 284 -18.22 5.87 10.73
C SER A 284 -19.19 5.53 9.62
N GLN A 285 -20.42 6.05 9.73
CA GLN A 285 -21.55 5.90 8.78
C GLN A 285 -21.28 6.48 7.38
N PHE A 286 -20.05 6.47 6.88
CA PHE A 286 -19.85 6.61 5.44
C PHE A 286 -20.65 5.47 4.80
N GLU A 287 -21.62 5.82 3.95
CA GLU A 287 -22.17 4.91 2.96
C GLU A 287 -21.00 4.45 2.10
N THR A 288 -20.26 3.47 2.60
CA THR A 288 -19.15 2.89 1.87
C THR A 288 -19.76 1.82 0.99
N THR A 289 -19.91 2.14 -0.29
CA THR A 289 -20.10 1.10 -1.28
C THR A 289 -18.81 0.28 -1.31
N SER A 290 -18.95 -1.03 -1.08
CA SER A 290 -17.85 -1.95 -1.36
C SER A 290 -17.58 -1.87 -2.86
N HIS A 291 -16.37 -1.49 -3.26
CA HIS A 291 -15.90 -1.91 -4.57
C HIS A 291 -15.26 -3.28 -4.39
N GLN A 292 -15.74 -4.27 -5.15
CA GLN A 292 -15.02 -5.52 -5.38
C GLN A 292 -14.20 -5.41 -6.68
N PRO A 293 -13.13 -6.21 -6.80
CA PRO A 293 -11.94 -5.83 -7.52
C PRO A 293 -12.07 -6.14 -9.00
N PHE A 294 -12.06 -5.09 -9.82
CA PHE A 294 -11.43 -5.20 -11.13
C PHE A 294 -10.60 -3.96 -11.42
N TYR A 295 -9.29 -4.22 -11.53
CA TYR A 295 -8.26 -3.29 -11.95
C TYR A 295 -8.38 -3.04 -13.45
N ILE A 296 -9.33 -2.21 -13.85
CA ILE A 296 -9.13 -1.39 -15.04
C ILE A 296 -9.44 0.03 -14.61
N LYS A 297 -8.45 0.67 -13.97
CA LYS A 297 -8.44 2.11 -13.90
C LYS A 297 -7.95 2.64 -15.22
N LYS A 298 -8.59 3.76 -15.58
CA LYS A 298 -8.35 4.58 -16.77
C LYS A 298 -6.84 4.69 -17.05
N GLY A 299 -6.42 4.17 -18.19
CA GLY A 299 -5.05 4.32 -18.69
C GLY A 299 -4.75 5.76 -19.10
#